data_AF-A0A3M1DHK1-F1
#
_entry.id   AF-A0A3M1DHK1-F1
#
_cell.length_a   1.000
_cell.length_b   1.000
_cell.length_c   1.000
_cell.angle_alpha   90.00
_cell.angle_beta   90.00
_cell.angle_gamma   90.00
#
_symmetry.space_group_name_H-M   'P 1'
#
loop_
_entity.id
_entity.type
_entity.pdbx_description
1 polymer ?
#
loop_
_entity_poly.entity_id
_entity_poly.type
_entity_poly.pdbx_seq_one_letter_code
_entity_poly.pdbx_strand_id
1 'polypeptide(L)'
;MIRTIFILAIGLGLAPGRAVTAGEVQPVAADDAAAYLKFETRDDNACMRLWPRGKLIIMFNTHPEKAIRYRLGRVFAGTRQPGFTTGVIEPGAEPHPLGCTLVEGRDQKWVPMQARFVDDAD
;
A
#
# COMPACT_ATOMS: atom_id res chain seq x y z
N MET A 1 -41.76 51.14 43.12
CA MET A 1 -41.45 52.53 42.73
C MET A 1 -40.56 52.51 41.51
N ILE A 2 -40.95 53.31 40.52
CA ILE A 2 -40.30 53.51 39.22
C ILE A 2 -38.95 54.19 39.40
N ARG A 3 -37.91 53.76 38.65
CA ARG A 3 -37.09 54.71 37.86
C ARG A 3 -36.22 54.01 36.80
N THR A 4 -36.75 54.11 35.59
CA THR A 4 -36.08 54.16 34.30
C THR A 4 -34.80 55.00 34.32
N ILE A 5 -33.70 54.47 33.81
CA ILE A 5 -32.62 55.25 33.19
C ILE A 5 -32.25 54.57 31.87
N PHE A 6 -32.58 55.25 30.77
CA PHE A 6 -32.08 55.02 29.43
C PHE A 6 -30.64 55.56 29.37
N ILE A 7 -29.67 54.77 28.92
CA ILE A 7 -28.41 55.29 28.38
C ILE A 7 -28.25 54.77 26.96
N LEU A 8 -28.12 55.76 26.09
CA LEU A 8 -28.04 55.73 24.64
C LEU A 8 -26.58 55.48 24.22
N ALA A 9 -26.43 54.60 23.22
CA ALA A 9 -25.41 54.55 22.17
C ALA A 9 -23.92 54.72 22.52
N ILE A 10 -23.08 53.83 21.97
CA ILE A 10 -22.04 54.17 20.98
C ILE A 10 -21.66 52.86 20.28
N GLY A 11 -21.94 52.80 18.98
CA GLY A 11 -21.39 51.78 18.11
C GLY A 11 -19.91 52.05 17.88
N LEU A 12 -19.08 51.02 18.01
CA LEU A 12 -17.75 50.99 17.44
C LEU A 12 -17.67 49.73 16.57
N GLY A 13 -17.67 49.95 15.26
CA GLY A 13 -17.60 48.91 14.25
C GLY A 13 -16.27 48.15 14.38
N LEU A 14 -16.36 46.88 14.76
CA LEU A 14 -15.26 45.94 14.62
C LEU A 14 -15.30 45.41 13.18
N ALA A 15 -14.36 45.86 12.34
CA ALA A 15 -14.17 45.30 11.02
C ALA A 15 -13.82 43.80 11.14
N PRO A 16 -14.43 42.90 10.34
CA PRO A 16 -13.98 41.52 10.28
C PRO A 16 -12.59 41.51 9.63
N GLY A 17 -11.56 41.25 10.43
CA GLY A 17 -10.25 40.85 9.93
C GLY A 17 -10.43 39.58 9.10
N ARG A 18 -10.19 39.69 7.79
CA ARG A 18 -10.13 38.53 6.89
C ARG A 18 -9.04 37.60 7.39
N ALA A 19 -9.43 36.49 8.00
CA ALA A 19 -8.56 35.34 8.18
C ALA A 19 -8.17 34.84 6.79
N VAL A 20 -6.93 35.07 6.39
CA VAL A 20 -6.33 34.35 5.26
C VAL A 20 -6.10 32.94 5.79
N THR A 21 -6.99 32.01 5.43
CA THR A 21 -6.72 30.58 5.59
C THR A 21 -5.50 30.28 4.75
N ALA A 22 -4.35 30.07 5.40
CA ALA A 22 -3.24 29.34 4.78
C ALA A 22 -3.84 28.04 4.25
N GLY A 23 -3.76 27.85 2.93
CA GLY A 23 -4.26 26.66 2.28
C GLY A 23 -3.69 25.44 3.01
N GLU A 24 -4.59 24.63 3.56
CA GLU A 24 -4.24 23.32 4.06
C GLU A 24 -3.64 22.56 2.87
N VAL A 25 -2.32 22.38 2.92
CA VAL A 25 -1.64 21.47 2.00
C VAL A 25 -2.20 20.10 2.33
N GLN A 26 -3.20 19.67 1.56
CA GLN A 26 -3.68 18.30 1.62
C GLN A 26 -2.46 17.42 1.40
N PRO A 27 -2.08 16.55 2.35
CA PRO A 27 -1.04 15.58 2.07
C PRO A 27 -1.55 14.77 0.88
N VAL A 28 -0.83 14.85 -0.24
CA VAL A 28 -0.98 13.87 -1.31
C VAL A 28 -0.79 12.53 -0.60
N ALA A 29 -1.85 11.70 -0.56
CA ALA A 29 -1.77 10.41 0.09
C ALA A 29 -0.54 9.70 -0.46
N ALA A 30 0.44 9.42 0.38
CA ALA A 30 1.62 8.69 -0.05
C ALA A 30 1.12 7.35 -0.58
N ASP A 31 1.31 7.13 -1.89
CA ASP A 31 0.89 5.90 -2.54
C ASP A 31 1.54 4.72 -1.81
N ASP A 32 0.73 3.80 -1.28
CA ASP A 32 1.24 2.60 -0.62
C ASP A 32 1.84 1.69 -1.70
N ALA A 33 3.17 1.60 -1.76
CA ALA A 33 3.89 0.76 -2.71
C ALA A 33 3.40 -0.70 -2.69
N ALA A 34 2.85 -1.21 -1.57
CA ALA A 34 2.31 -2.56 -1.51
C ALA A 34 1.08 -2.74 -2.42
N ALA A 35 0.29 -1.69 -2.64
CA ALA A 35 -0.90 -1.73 -3.49
C ALA A 35 -0.57 -2.03 -4.96
N TYR A 36 0.66 -1.77 -5.38
CA TYR A 36 1.12 -2.00 -6.75
C TYR A 36 1.77 -3.37 -6.96
N LEU A 37 1.97 -4.16 -5.91
CA LEU A 37 2.43 -5.55 -6.02
C LEU A 37 1.22 -6.46 -6.24
N LYS A 38 1.03 -6.92 -7.47
CA LYS A 38 -0.06 -7.84 -7.81
C LYS A 38 0.45 -9.28 -7.86
N PHE A 39 -0.31 -10.18 -7.26
CA PHE A 39 -0.05 -11.61 -7.23
C PHE A 39 -1.08 -12.33 -8.10
N GLU A 40 -0.61 -13.25 -8.92
CA GLU A 40 -1.45 -14.11 -9.76
C GLU A 40 -0.98 -15.55 -9.68
N THR A 41 -1.85 -16.47 -10.11
CA THR A 41 -1.49 -17.88 -10.28
C THR A 41 -1.69 -18.30 -11.73
N ARG A 42 -0.72 -19.02 -12.30
CA ARG A 42 -0.81 -19.54 -13.67
C ARG A 42 -0.57 -21.04 -13.69
N ASP A 43 -1.12 -21.71 -14.69
CA ASP A 43 -0.79 -23.12 -14.94
C ASP A 43 0.69 -23.23 -15.30
N ASP A 44 1.34 -24.19 -14.66
CA ASP A 44 2.75 -24.46 -14.84
C ASP A 44 2.98 -25.97 -14.74
N ASN A 45 3.60 -26.54 -15.77
CA ASN A 45 3.78 -27.98 -15.87
C ASN A 45 4.63 -28.55 -14.73
N ALA A 46 5.60 -27.78 -14.22
CA ALA A 46 6.45 -28.25 -13.13
C ALA A 46 5.66 -28.33 -11.81
N CYS A 47 4.84 -27.32 -11.50
CA CYS A 47 3.94 -27.33 -10.35
C CYS A 47 2.86 -28.41 -10.47
N MET A 48 2.23 -28.54 -11.64
CA MET A 48 1.16 -29.52 -11.88
C MET A 48 1.65 -30.98 -11.83
N ARG A 49 2.90 -31.22 -12.25
CA ARG A 49 3.53 -32.54 -12.18
C ARG A 49 3.77 -33.00 -10.74
N LEU A 50 4.08 -32.08 -9.83
CA LEU A 50 4.26 -32.39 -8.41
C LEU A 50 2.90 -32.54 -7.71
N TRP A 51 1.94 -31.67 -8.06
CA TRP A 51 0.59 -31.67 -7.51
C TRP A 51 -0.39 -31.30 -8.62
N PRO A 52 -1.36 -32.16 -9.01
CA PRO A 52 -2.23 -31.89 -10.16
C PRO A 52 -3.01 -30.57 -10.11
N ARG A 53 -3.27 -30.03 -8.90
CA ARG A 53 -3.91 -28.71 -8.68
C ARG A 53 -2.93 -27.58 -8.38
N GLY A 54 -1.63 -27.86 -8.41
CA GLY A 54 -0.55 -26.92 -8.15
C GLY A 54 -0.39 -25.97 -9.33
N LYS A 55 -0.33 -24.68 -9.04
CA LYS A 55 -0.10 -23.59 -10.00
C LYS A 55 1.15 -22.82 -9.60
N LEU A 56 1.77 -22.12 -10.54
CA LEU A 56 2.85 -21.19 -10.22
C LEU A 56 2.28 -19.89 -9.66
N ILE A 57 2.78 -19.42 -8.52
CA ILE A 57 2.53 -18.07 -8.01
C ILE A 57 3.52 -17.13 -8.69
N ILE A 58 3.02 -16.05 -9.24
CA ILE A 58 3.82 -14.97 -9.81
C ILE A 58 3.45 -13.64 -9.18
N MET A 59 4.39 -12.70 -9.20
CA MET A 59 4.21 -11.33 -8.74
C MET A 59 4.70 -10.36 -9.81
N PHE A 60 4.01 -9.24 -9.99
CA PHE A 60 4.44 -8.18 -10.88
C PHE A 60 4.20 -6.81 -10.25
N ASN A 61 5.00 -5.85 -10.71
CA ASN A 61 4.84 -4.44 -10.38
C ASN A 61 3.86 -3.80 -11.37
N THR A 62 2.75 -3.28 -10.85
CA THR A 62 1.73 -2.57 -11.64
C THR A 62 1.91 -1.06 -11.63
N HIS A 63 2.88 -0.53 -10.88
CA HIS A 63 3.18 0.89 -10.89
C HIS A 63 3.76 1.27 -12.27
N PRO A 64 3.34 2.40 -12.87
CA PRO A 64 3.78 2.78 -14.22
C PRO A 64 5.26 3.14 -14.30
N GLU A 65 5.82 3.76 -13.26
CA GLU A 65 7.15 4.38 -13.34
C GLU A 65 8.16 3.95 -12.27
N LYS A 66 7.72 3.48 -11.10
CA LYS A 66 8.55 3.30 -9.92
C LYS A 66 8.85 1.83 -9.70
N ALA A 67 10.13 1.51 -9.51
CA ALA A 67 10.53 0.20 -9.02
C ALA A 67 10.10 0.04 -7.57
N ILE A 68 9.77 -1.19 -7.17
CA ILE A 68 9.34 -1.49 -5.81
C ILE A 68 10.34 -2.44 -5.16
N ARG A 69 10.98 -1.99 -4.09
CA ARG A 69 11.71 -2.87 -3.20
C ARG A 69 10.74 -3.52 -2.23
N TYR A 70 10.74 -4.84 -2.19
CA TYR A 70 9.79 -5.62 -1.42
C TYR A 70 10.46 -6.52 -0.39
N ARG A 71 9.67 -6.90 0.62
CA ARG A 71 9.95 -7.96 1.58
C ARG A 71 8.69 -8.79 1.75
N LEU A 72 8.72 -10.05 1.31
CA LEU A 72 7.59 -10.98 1.38
C LEU A 72 7.78 -11.99 2.51
N GLY A 73 6.68 -12.29 3.19
CA GLY A 73 6.58 -13.42 4.12
C GLY A 73 5.94 -14.61 3.42
N ARG A 74 6.49 -15.80 3.63
CA ARG A 74 5.87 -17.06 3.18
C ARG A 74 4.87 -17.52 4.23
N VAL A 75 3.65 -17.84 3.80
CA VAL A 75 2.65 -18.54 4.61
C VAL A 75 2.50 -19.94 4.04
N PHE A 76 2.74 -20.95 4.86
CA PHE A 76 2.69 -22.35 4.48
C PHE A 76 1.76 -23.10 5.43
N ALA A 77 0.80 -23.84 4.87
CA ALA A 77 -0.25 -24.52 5.63
C ALA A 77 -0.93 -23.61 6.68
N GLY A 78 -1.22 -22.36 6.28
CA GLY A 78 -1.83 -21.36 7.16
C GLY A 78 -0.87 -20.67 8.15
N THR A 79 0.37 -21.13 8.28
CA THR A 79 1.35 -20.60 9.25
C THR A 79 2.43 -19.78 8.56
N ARG A 80 2.66 -18.55 9.05
CA ARG A 80 3.79 -17.72 8.59
C ARG A 80 5.11 -18.40 8.95
N GLN A 81 5.97 -18.58 7.96
CA GLN A 81 7.28 -19.17 8.11
C GLN A 81 8.31 -18.10 8.52
N PRO A 82 9.40 -18.50 9.20
CA PRO A 82 10.51 -17.59 9.48
C PRO A 82 11.22 -17.19 8.19
N GLY A 83 11.89 -16.04 8.23
CA GLY A 83 12.63 -15.49 7.09
C GLY A 83 11.75 -14.68 6.14
N PHE A 84 12.40 -14.11 5.13
CA PHE A 84 11.78 -13.23 4.16
C PHE A 84 12.44 -13.38 2.80
N THR A 85 11.63 -13.26 1.74
CA THR A 85 12.14 -13.06 0.38
C THR A 85 12.15 -11.57 0.09
N THR A 86 13.31 -11.04 -0.26
CA THR A 86 13.50 -9.63 -0.57
C THR A 86 13.98 -9.45 -1.99
N GLY A 87 13.60 -8.36 -2.62
CA GLY A 87 14.06 -8.03 -3.96
C GLY A 87 13.59 -6.64 -4.38
N VAL A 88 13.90 -6.30 -5.62
CA VAL A 88 13.38 -5.13 -6.33
C VAL A 88 12.68 -5.64 -7.58
N ILE A 89 11.53 -5.05 -7.92
CA ILE A 89 10.83 -5.33 -9.17
C ILE A 89 10.58 -4.02 -9.94
N GLU A 90 11.18 -3.93 -11.12
CA GLU A 90 11.06 -2.77 -12.00
C GLU A 90 9.63 -2.65 -12.56
N PRO A 91 9.17 -1.42 -12.88
CA PRO A 91 7.90 -1.23 -13.57
C PRO A 91 7.94 -1.94 -14.93
N GLY A 92 6.87 -2.66 -15.28
CA GLY A 92 6.79 -3.38 -16.56
C GLY A 92 7.75 -4.58 -16.71
N ALA A 93 8.45 -4.99 -15.64
CA ALA A 93 9.29 -6.18 -15.67
C ALA A 93 8.47 -7.47 -15.89
N GLU A 94 9.16 -8.51 -16.36
CA GLU A 94 8.59 -9.86 -16.44
C GLU A 94 8.10 -10.33 -15.05
N PRO A 95 6.98 -11.09 -14.98
CA PRO A 95 6.45 -11.57 -13.71
C PRO A 95 7.47 -12.42 -12.95
N HIS A 96 7.71 -12.04 -11.69
CA HIS A 96 8.64 -12.72 -10.81
C HIS A 96 8.02 -14.01 -10.24
N PRO A 97 8.61 -15.20 -10.50
CA PRO A 97 8.09 -16.45 -9.99
C PRO A 97 8.39 -16.62 -8.50
N LEU A 98 7.38 -17.01 -7.73
CA LEU A 98 7.44 -17.20 -6.28
C LEU A 98 7.26 -18.67 -5.85
N GLY A 99 7.29 -19.59 -6.81
CA GLY A 99 7.11 -21.02 -6.60
C GLY A 99 5.65 -21.47 -6.62
N CYS A 100 5.42 -22.74 -6.34
CA CYS A 100 4.10 -23.35 -6.49
C CYS A 100 3.13 -23.00 -5.37
N THR A 101 1.82 -23.03 -5.68
CA THR A 101 0.72 -22.90 -4.71
C THR A 101 0.65 -24.08 -3.74
N LEU A 102 1.18 -25.24 -4.15
CA LEU A 102 1.22 -26.46 -3.34
C LEU A 102 2.66 -26.93 -3.16
N VAL A 103 3.05 -27.16 -1.91
CA VAL A 103 4.30 -27.80 -1.53
C VAL A 103 3.97 -28.92 -0.56
N GLU A 104 4.39 -30.14 -0.88
CA GLU A 104 4.02 -31.35 -0.12
C GLU A 104 2.50 -31.48 0.11
N GLY A 105 1.70 -31.09 -0.90
CA GLY A 105 0.24 -31.19 -0.87
C GLY A 105 -0.45 -30.13 -0.01
N ARG A 106 0.32 -29.20 0.58
CA ARG A 106 -0.16 -28.14 1.45
C ARG A 106 -0.06 -26.78 0.77
N ASP A 107 -1.01 -25.91 1.09
CA ASP A 107 -1.07 -24.57 0.50
C ASP A 107 0.12 -23.71 0.91
N GLN A 108 0.59 -22.93 -0.05
CA GLN A 108 1.60 -21.90 0.09
C GLN A 108 1.09 -20.60 -0.51
N LYS A 109 1.34 -19.48 0.16
CA LYS A 109 1.14 -18.13 -0.37
C LYS A 109 2.23 -17.17 0.10
N TRP A 110 2.33 -16.04 -0.57
CA TRP A 110 3.23 -14.95 -0.22
C TRP A 110 2.42 -13.72 0.17
N VAL A 111 2.90 -13.01 1.18
CA VAL A 111 2.24 -11.80 1.70
C VAL A 111 3.25 -10.66 1.76
N PRO A 112 2.94 -9.46 1.25
CA PRO A 112 3.78 -8.28 1.42
C PRO A 112 3.90 -7.94 2.91
N MET A 113 5.13 -7.92 3.42
CA MET A 113 5.45 -7.50 4.79
C MET A 113 6.03 -6.08 4.82
N GLN A 114 6.70 -5.70 3.73
CA GLN A 114 7.14 -4.35 3.45
C GLN A 114 7.19 -4.16 1.94
N ALA A 115 6.80 -2.98 1.48
CA ALA A 115 7.03 -2.51 0.12
C ALA A 115 7.36 -1.03 0.19
N ARG A 116 8.32 -0.58 -0.61
CA ARG A 116 8.66 0.82 -0.77
C ARG A 116 9.04 1.08 -2.21
N PHE A 117 8.70 2.27 -2.72
CA PHE A 117 9.28 2.72 -3.97
C PHE A 117 10.79 2.86 -3.79
N VAL A 118 11.53 2.48 -4.83
CA VAL A 118 12.95 2.82 -4.94
C VAL A 118 12.98 4.25 -5.45
N ASP A 119 13.55 5.14 -4.64
CA ASP A 119 13.86 6.51 -5.04
C ASP A 119 15.33 6.57 -5.46
N ASP A 120 15.69 7.54 -6.29
CA ASP A 120 17.04 7.70 -6.87
C ASP A 120 18.17 7.96 -5.82
N ALA A 121 17.84 7.95 -4.53
CA ALA A 121 18.75 8.21 -3.41
C ALA A 121 19.17 6.94 -2.63
N ASP A 122 18.76 5.74 -3.07
CA ASP A 122 19.05 4.43 -2.46
C ASP A 122 20.31 3.76 -3.04
#